data_AF-A0A165IYQ3-F1
#
_entry.id   AF-A0A165IYQ3-F1
#
_cell.length_a   1.000
_cell.length_b   1.000
_cell.length_c   1.000
_cell.angle_alpha   90.00
_cell.angle_beta   90.00
_cell.angle_gamma   90.00
#
_symmetry.space_group_name_H-M   'P 1'
#
loop_
_entity.id
_entity.type
_entity.pdbx_description
1 polymer ?
#
loop_
_entity_poly.entity_id
_entity_poly.type
_entity_poly.pdbx_seq_one_letter_code
_entity_poly.pdbx_strand_id
1 'polypeptide(L)'
;MGDPQPLPSPDSAEHTPFLPAPLPPLPHIEALESLLSTHPIYATNPAKALWLTTHLLALPPLYAWWALRNLLPSWRALPGWSLQRALGSRLIRYVTRTFFVGNSLPRPDLSRELTGKEERELEQFGARCVWIPGVDVDSEGEEEVGEPVRGWAREAGVRGVKVRAFWLGDWAGLLDQSQQDAGDVGRQGKVADGNGNGFHPSAEQAPGTGKSSAEKGKIMLFLHGGSYITGSAHPRELTSFLPLSTLRHAHTLRACLSLDYRLSSTTPNPDENPFPAALLDALAGWRYLLSLSIDPSRIVIAGDSAGGNLALALVKYIVEVDHPSSPVGGLVLLSPWSDLTDSHHSPECSLFRNYKTDYILGLEAAMGSYSVRALCATVSPWCAWISPAAIAPAAGMTSTSGIPAQNGAADALPANGSPSSAQEWPEATFHDFPRTLVIPGEREMIVDEIRTLAQRMRRDGVDLVYREWEGMGHDFCTMWFNEPERTEAVKFIARWIDEEQDQEDRPVQEGAH
;
A
#
# COMPACT_ATOMS: atom_id res chain seq x y z
N MET A 1 46.08 -85.04 51.20
CA MET A 1 44.88 -84.17 51.13
C MET A 1 45.37 -82.89 50.47
N GLY A 2 45.16 -82.78 49.16
CA GLY A 2 45.73 -81.71 48.33
C GLY A 2 44.75 -80.56 48.18
N ASP A 3 45.26 -79.34 48.33
CA ASP A 3 44.56 -78.07 48.15
C ASP A 3 43.93 -77.94 46.75
N PRO A 4 42.76 -77.27 46.64
CA PRO A 4 42.14 -77.02 45.35
C PRO A 4 42.89 -75.91 44.59
N GLN A 5 43.22 -76.23 43.34
CA GLN A 5 43.84 -75.35 42.33
C GLN A 5 42.98 -74.10 42.04
N PRO A 6 43.60 -72.91 41.87
CA PRO A 6 42.90 -71.73 41.35
C PRO A 6 42.73 -71.82 39.83
N LEU A 7 41.55 -71.43 39.34
CA LEU A 7 41.20 -71.34 37.93
C LEU A 7 42.07 -70.31 37.18
N PRO A 8 42.50 -70.59 35.94
CA PRO A 8 43.25 -69.64 35.13
C PRO A 8 42.35 -68.52 34.59
N SER A 9 42.80 -67.27 34.76
CA SER A 9 42.27 -66.09 34.10
C SER A 9 42.62 -66.11 32.60
N PRO A 10 41.65 -66.01 31.68
CA PRO A 10 41.94 -66.01 30.25
C PRO A 10 42.49 -64.65 29.80
N ASP A 11 43.49 -64.76 28.94
CA ASP A 11 44.26 -63.71 28.27
C ASP A 11 43.44 -62.69 27.46
N SER A 12 44.12 -61.55 27.28
CA SER A 12 43.91 -60.49 26.30
C SER A 12 43.26 -60.91 24.97
N ALA A 13 42.09 -60.34 24.69
CA ALA A 13 41.51 -60.28 23.36
C ALA A 13 41.26 -58.81 22.97
N GLU A 14 41.74 -58.47 21.78
CA GLU A 14 41.79 -57.15 21.16
C GLU A 14 40.43 -56.45 21.08
N HIS A 15 40.39 -55.17 21.44
CA HIS A 15 39.26 -54.28 21.14
C HIS A 15 39.21 -53.97 19.64
N THR A 16 38.26 -54.54 18.92
CA THR A 16 37.78 -54.00 17.63
C THR A 16 36.34 -53.50 17.80
N PRO A 17 36.05 -52.21 17.64
CA PRO A 17 34.68 -51.74 17.59
C PRO A 17 34.13 -51.98 16.17
N PHE A 18 33.40 -53.06 15.98
CA PHE A 18 32.48 -53.20 14.84
C PHE A 18 31.27 -52.28 15.08
N LEU A 19 31.40 -51.00 14.74
CA LEU A 19 30.23 -50.22 14.33
C LEU A 19 30.00 -50.53 12.85
N PRO A 20 28.83 -51.04 12.43
CA PRO A 20 28.54 -51.19 11.01
C PRO A 20 28.64 -49.82 10.33
N ALA A 21 29.29 -49.77 9.18
CA ALA A 21 29.34 -48.56 8.35
C ALA A 21 27.89 -48.05 8.12
N PRO A 22 27.65 -46.73 8.11
CA PRO A 22 26.33 -46.20 7.84
C PRO A 22 25.82 -46.77 6.51
N LEU A 23 24.59 -47.29 6.52
CA LEU A 23 23.94 -47.81 5.32
C LEU A 23 23.98 -46.71 4.23
N PRO A 24 24.26 -47.06 2.97
CA PRO A 24 24.18 -46.09 1.88
C PRO A 24 22.77 -45.49 1.86
N PRO A 25 22.64 -44.15 1.68
CA PRO A 25 21.34 -43.52 1.59
C PRO A 25 20.52 -44.22 0.50
N LEU A 26 19.25 -44.52 0.81
CA LEU A 26 18.39 -45.20 -0.13
C LEU A 26 18.22 -44.31 -1.39
N PRO A 27 18.22 -44.85 -2.61
CA PRO A 27 18.24 -44.05 -3.84
C PRO A 27 17.03 -43.10 -4.00
N HIS A 28 15.92 -43.38 -3.32
CA HIS A 28 14.77 -42.47 -3.26
C HIS A 28 15.00 -41.28 -2.32
N ILE A 29 15.82 -41.41 -1.28
CA ILE A 29 16.22 -40.32 -0.39
C ILE A 29 17.16 -39.37 -1.14
N GLU A 30 18.17 -39.89 -1.86
CA GLU A 30 19.06 -39.05 -2.69
C GLU A 30 18.30 -38.33 -3.82
N ALA A 31 17.34 -39.00 -4.47
CA ALA A 31 16.49 -38.38 -5.48
C ALA A 31 15.59 -37.27 -4.88
N LEU A 32 15.08 -37.48 -3.66
CA LEU A 32 14.29 -36.49 -2.94
C LEU A 32 15.16 -35.31 -2.51
N GLU A 33 16.36 -35.55 -1.97
CA GLU A 33 17.31 -34.50 -1.59
C GLU A 33 17.80 -33.70 -2.79
N SER A 34 18.07 -34.36 -3.92
CA SER A 34 18.40 -33.71 -5.18
C SER A 34 17.24 -32.83 -5.67
N LEU A 35 16.00 -33.33 -5.64
CA LEU A 35 14.83 -32.55 -6.02
C LEU A 35 14.61 -31.35 -5.08
N LEU A 36 14.69 -31.55 -3.76
CA LEU A 36 14.46 -30.50 -2.76
C LEU A 36 15.56 -29.43 -2.77
N SER A 37 16.81 -29.80 -3.05
CA SER A 37 17.92 -28.85 -3.19
C SER A 37 17.81 -27.95 -4.42
N THR A 38 17.06 -28.36 -5.46
CA THR A 38 16.75 -27.49 -6.61
C THR A 38 15.70 -26.41 -6.31
N HIS A 39 14.99 -26.50 -5.19
CA HIS A 39 13.96 -25.53 -4.80
C HIS A 39 14.43 -24.67 -3.61
N PRO A 40 14.68 -23.36 -3.81
CA PRO A 40 15.32 -22.48 -2.80
C PRO A 40 14.64 -22.48 -1.43
N ILE A 41 13.31 -22.58 -1.38
CA ILE A 41 12.54 -22.57 -0.13
C ILE A 41 12.76 -23.87 0.68
N TYR A 42 12.90 -25.02 0.02
CA TYR A 42 13.15 -26.30 0.70
C TYR A 42 14.58 -26.41 1.24
N ALA A 43 15.55 -25.83 0.53
CA ALA A 43 16.94 -25.80 0.94
C ALA A 43 17.22 -24.81 2.10
N THR A 44 16.52 -23.66 2.12
CA THR A 44 16.77 -22.58 3.11
C THR A 44 15.83 -22.64 4.31
N ASN A 45 14.63 -23.19 4.17
CA ASN A 45 13.67 -23.31 5.26
C ASN A 45 12.70 -24.51 5.08
N PRO A 46 13.12 -25.73 5.44
CA PRO A 46 12.35 -26.96 5.17
C PRO A 46 11.02 -27.03 5.92
N ALA A 47 10.93 -26.50 7.15
CA ALA A 47 9.70 -26.45 7.91
C ALA A 47 8.64 -25.55 7.24
N LYS A 48 9.08 -24.39 6.73
CA LYS A 48 8.25 -23.45 5.98
C LYS A 48 7.79 -24.04 4.64
N ALA A 49 8.69 -24.74 3.95
CA ALA A 49 8.36 -25.43 2.71
C ALA A 49 7.27 -26.50 2.92
N LEU A 50 7.40 -27.32 3.97
CA LEU A 50 6.41 -28.33 4.34
C LEU A 50 5.05 -27.69 4.69
N TRP A 51 5.07 -26.59 5.44
CA TRP A 51 3.87 -25.85 5.79
C TRP A 51 3.15 -25.26 4.57
N LEU A 52 3.88 -24.63 3.65
CA LEU A 52 3.30 -24.05 2.44
C LEU A 52 2.74 -25.14 1.52
N THR A 53 3.48 -26.23 1.32
CA THR A 53 3.06 -27.35 0.47
C THR A 53 1.81 -28.04 1.01
N THR A 54 1.71 -28.26 2.32
CA THR A 54 0.49 -28.82 2.92
C THR A 54 -0.72 -27.90 2.73
N HIS A 55 -0.54 -26.58 2.82
CA HIS A 55 -1.62 -25.62 2.55
C HIS A 55 -2.05 -25.62 1.07
N LEU A 56 -1.08 -25.63 0.15
CA LEU A 56 -1.37 -25.69 -1.29
C LEU A 56 -2.11 -26.98 -1.67
N LEU A 57 -1.71 -28.14 -1.10
CA LEU A 57 -2.38 -29.42 -1.32
C LEU A 57 -3.77 -29.49 -0.68
N ALA A 58 -4.01 -28.75 0.41
CA ALA A 58 -5.34 -28.67 1.03
C ALA A 58 -6.31 -27.79 0.24
N LEU A 59 -5.83 -26.93 -0.67
CA LEU A 59 -6.68 -25.96 -1.35
C LEU A 59 -7.79 -26.58 -2.21
N PRO A 60 -7.55 -27.59 -3.08
CA PRO A 60 -8.63 -28.21 -3.87
C PRO A 60 -9.77 -28.82 -3.03
N PRO A 61 -9.52 -29.67 -2.01
CA PRO A 61 -10.60 -30.21 -1.19
C PRO A 61 -11.30 -29.13 -0.34
N LEU A 62 -10.56 -28.12 0.15
CA LEU A 62 -11.16 -26.98 0.83
C LEU A 62 -12.08 -26.18 -0.08
N TYR A 63 -11.69 -25.95 -1.33
CA TYR A 63 -12.50 -25.23 -2.31
C TYR A 63 -13.80 -25.97 -2.62
N ALA A 64 -13.73 -27.30 -2.82
CA ALA A 64 -14.92 -28.14 -3.01
C ALA A 64 -15.86 -28.07 -1.79
N TRP A 65 -15.31 -28.14 -0.58
CA TRP A 65 -16.06 -27.97 0.66
C TRP A 65 -16.72 -26.59 0.76
N TRP A 66 -16.01 -25.52 0.38
CA TRP A 66 -16.57 -24.17 0.36
C TRP A 66 -17.71 -24.03 -0.65
N ALA A 67 -17.61 -24.67 -1.82
CA ALA A 67 -18.67 -24.68 -2.82
C ALA A 67 -19.94 -25.33 -2.26
N LEU A 68 -19.82 -26.50 -1.63
CA LEU A 68 -20.93 -27.19 -0.95
C LEU A 68 -21.57 -26.31 0.13
N ARG A 69 -20.75 -25.67 0.98
CA ARG A 69 -21.21 -24.80 2.08
C ARG A 69 -21.79 -23.45 1.64
N ASN A 70 -21.68 -23.06 0.37
CA ASN A 70 -22.24 -21.80 -0.17
C ASN A 70 -23.26 -22.05 -1.29
N LEU A 71 -23.64 -23.31 -1.52
CA LEU A 71 -24.50 -23.69 -2.64
C LEU A 71 -25.83 -22.94 -2.57
N LEU A 72 -26.49 -22.98 -1.41
CA LEU A 72 -27.72 -22.24 -1.14
C LEU A 72 -27.40 -20.80 -0.69
N PRO A 73 -28.12 -19.78 -1.18
CA PRO A 73 -27.94 -18.40 -0.76
C PRO A 73 -28.00 -18.21 0.77
N SER A 74 -28.91 -18.88 1.46
CA SER A 74 -29.06 -18.80 2.92
C SER A 74 -27.87 -19.36 3.71
N TRP A 75 -26.96 -20.10 3.07
CA TRP A 75 -25.75 -20.64 3.70
C TRP A 75 -24.53 -19.73 3.52
N ARG A 76 -24.64 -18.71 2.66
CA ARG A 76 -23.56 -17.76 2.40
C ARG A 76 -23.40 -16.79 3.57
N ALA A 77 -22.21 -16.22 3.72
CA ALA A 77 -21.96 -15.19 4.74
C ALA A 77 -22.89 -13.98 4.55
N LEU A 78 -23.17 -13.63 3.29
CA LEU A 78 -24.22 -12.70 2.90
C LEU A 78 -25.15 -13.38 1.89
N PRO A 79 -26.45 -13.50 2.17
CA PRO A 79 -27.38 -14.15 1.26
C PRO A 79 -27.47 -13.53 -0.14
N GLY A 80 -27.24 -12.21 -0.25
CA GLY A 80 -27.24 -11.48 -1.52
C GLY A 80 -26.01 -11.75 -2.41
N TRP A 81 -24.94 -12.32 -1.86
CA TRP A 81 -23.72 -12.58 -2.64
C TRP A 81 -23.90 -13.69 -3.66
N SER A 82 -23.26 -13.55 -4.82
CA SER A 82 -23.09 -14.64 -5.77
C SER A 82 -22.23 -15.77 -5.18
N LEU A 83 -22.35 -16.98 -5.75
CA LEU A 83 -21.47 -18.10 -5.36
C LEU A 83 -19.99 -17.76 -5.63
N GLN A 84 -19.72 -17.10 -6.75
CA GLN A 84 -18.37 -16.66 -7.14
C GLN A 84 -17.77 -15.73 -6.09
N ARG A 85 -18.53 -14.74 -5.60
CA ARG A 85 -18.07 -13.82 -4.56
C ARG A 85 -17.80 -14.54 -3.24
N ALA A 86 -18.73 -15.39 -2.81
CA ALA A 86 -18.57 -16.16 -1.58
C ALA A 86 -17.34 -17.09 -1.60
N LEU A 87 -17.04 -17.70 -2.77
CA LEU A 87 -15.85 -18.53 -2.96
C LEU A 87 -14.57 -17.70 -3.09
N GLY A 88 -14.62 -16.61 -3.85
CA GLY A 88 -13.50 -15.68 -4.05
C GLY A 88 -13.02 -15.11 -2.72
N SER A 89 -13.93 -14.60 -1.89
CA SER A 89 -13.58 -14.09 -0.55
C SER A 89 -12.91 -15.15 0.32
N ARG A 90 -13.38 -16.41 0.29
CA ARG A 90 -12.74 -17.50 1.06
C ARG A 90 -11.38 -17.88 0.50
N LEU A 91 -11.22 -17.87 -0.82
CA LEU A 91 -9.96 -18.16 -1.47
C LEU A 91 -8.91 -17.10 -1.12
N ILE A 92 -9.22 -15.82 -1.31
CA ILE A 92 -8.31 -14.72 -0.95
C ILE A 92 -7.96 -14.79 0.52
N ARG A 93 -8.96 -14.94 1.39
CA ARG A 93 -8.76 -15.11 2.82
C ARG A 93 -7.79 -16.24 3.17
N TYR A 94 -7.92 -17.39 2.52
CA TYR A 94 -7.03 -18.54 2.74
C TYR A 94 -5.61 -18.27 2.24
N VAL A 95 -5.48 -17.72 1.02
CA VAL A 95 -4.20 -17.38 0.42
C VAL A 95 -3.48 -16.33 1.27
N THR A 96 -4.13 -15.22 1.59
CA THR A 96 -3.60 -14.15 2.45
C THR A 96 -3.17 -14.73 3.80
N ARG A 97 -4.02 -15.48 4.51
CA ARG A 97 -3.63 -16.11 5.78
C ARG A 97 -2.39 -17.01 5.63
N THR A 98 -2.31 -17.76 4.53
CA THR A 98 -1.17 -18.65 4.27
C THR A 98 0.11 -17.84 4.03
N PHE A 99 0.09 -16.81 3.20
CA PHE A 99 1.33 -16.08 2.92
C PHE A 99 1.77 -15.10 4.02
N PHE A 100 0.82 -14.51 4.76
CA PHE A 100 1.10 -13.56 5.84
C PHE A 100 1.62 -14.24 7.12
N VAL A 101 1.03 -15.36 7.56
CA VAL A 101 1.47 -16.06 8.79
C VAL A 101 2.92 -16.55 8.67
N GLY A 102 3.37 -16.90 7.47
CA GLY A 102 4.74 -17.34 7.23
C GLY A 102 5.75 -16.23 6.93
N ASN A 103 5.36 -14.94 6.94
CA ASN A 103 6.16 -13.82 6.41
C ASN A 103 6.80 -14.19 5.06
N SER A 104 5.99 -14.73 4.14
CA SER A 104 6.45 -15.43 2.93
C SER A 104 6.04 -14.76 1.64
N LEU A 105 5.49 -13.54 1.72
CA LEU A 105 5.09 -12.85 0.51
C LEU A 105 6.34 -12.65 -0.35
N PRO A 106 6.33 -13.08 -1.62
CA PRO A 106 7.37 -12.73 -2.55
C PRO A 106 7.43 -11.20 -2.57
N ARG A 107 8.48 -10.64 -1.99
CA ARG A 107 8.69 -9.21 -1.98
C ARG A 107 9.42 -8.86 -3.27
N PRO A 108 8.83 -8.06 -4.15
CA PRO A 108 9.54 -7.67 -5.37
C PRO A 108 10.77 -6.86 -4.97
N ASP A 109 11.90 -7.13 -5.63
CA ASP A 109 13.05 -6.24 -5.56
C ASP A 109 12.70 -4.98 -6.37
N LEU A 110 12.38 -3.91 -5.63
CA LEU A 110 12.01 -2.62 -6.21
C LEU A 110 13.24 -1.79 -6.61
N SER A 111 14.43 -2.19 -6.18
CA SER A 111 15.69 -1.47 -6.44
C SER A 111 16.37 -1.90 -7.74
N ARG A 112 16.04 -3.09 -8.27
CA ARG A 112 16.62 -3.61 -9.51
C ARG A 112 15.97 -3.04 -10.76
N GLU A 113 16.76 -2.99 -11.82
CA GLU A 113 16.28 -2.81 -13.18
C GLU A 113 15.37 -3.97 -13.62
N LEU A 114 14.45 -3.63 -14.52
CA LEU A 114 13.60 -4.63 -15.15
C LEU A 114 14.42 -5.46 -16.14
N THR A 115 14.11 -6.74 -16.23
CA THR A 115 14.64 -7.59 -17.28
C THR A 115 14.03 -7.19 -18.62
N GLY A 116 14.73 -7.41 -19.74
CA GLY A 116 14.15 -7.11 -21.06
C GLY A 116 12.86 -7.89 -21.38
N LYS A 117 12.57 -8.97 -20.64
CA LYS A 117 11.27 -9.65 -20.70
C LYS A 117 10.19 -8.82 -20.00
N GLU A 118 10.45 -8.35 -18.78
CA GLU A 118 9.53 -7.49 -18.02
C GLU A 118 9.26 -6.17 -18.76
N GLU A 119 10.28 -5.57 -19.37
CA GLU A 119 10.10 -4.36 -20.20
C GLU A 119 9.17 -4.60 -21.40
N ARG A 120 9.34 -5.71 -22.14
CA ARG A 120 8.44 -6.08 -23.24
C ARG A 120 7.02 -6.39 -22.75
N GLU A 121 6.88 -6.89 -21.53
CA GLU A 121 5.55 -7.12 -20.94
C GLU A 121 4.83 -5.80 -20.66
N LEU A 122 5.54 -4.71 -20.34
CA LEU A 122 4.93 -3.38 -20.15
C LEU A 122 4.24 -2.86 -21.42
N GLU A 123 4.75 -3.21 -22.61
CA GLU A 123 4.14 -2.82 -23.89
C GLU A 123 2.68 -3.30 -24.01
N GLN A 124 2.34 -4.45 -23.42
CA GLN A 124 0.97 -5.00 -23.41
C GLN A 124 -0.02 -4.11 -22.65
N PHE A 125 0.50 -3.31 -21.73
CA PHE A 125 -0.28 -2.37 -20.92
C PHE A 125 -0.15 -0.92 -21.42
N GLY A 126 0.61 -0.68 -22.51
CA GLY A 126 1.00 0.67 -22.92
C GLY A 126 1.81 1.40 -21.84
N ALA A 127 2.49 0.65 -20.97
CA ALA A 127 3.18 1.17 -19.81
C ALA A 127 4.66 1.43 -20.10
N ARG A 128 5.27 2.34 -19.34
CA ARG A 128 6.72 2.60 -19.39
C ARG A 128 7.29 2.71 -17.99
N CYS A 129 8.36 1.96 -17.75
CA CYS A 129 9.17 2.13 -16.53
C CYS A 129 9.95 3.44 -16.60
N VAL A 130 9.95 4.19 -15.51
CA VAL A 130 10.79 5.38 -15.29
C VAL A 130 11.43 5.28 -13.92
N TRP A 131 12.64 5.83 -13.79
CA TRP A 131 13.30 5.98 -12.52
C TRP A 131 13.35 7.45 -12.12
N ILE A 132 12.88 7.73 -10.92
CA ILE A 132 12.73 9.06 -10.36
C ILE A 132 13.87 9.27 -9.36
N PRO A 133 14.62 10.39 -9.43
CA PRO A 133 15.60 10.75 -8.40
C PRO A 133 14.94 10.86 -7.02
N GLY A 134 15.63 10.42 -5.98
CA GLY A 134 15.15 10.60 -4.61
C GLY A 134 15.29 12.06 -4.15
N VAL A 135 14.52 12.42 -3.13
CA VAL A 135 14.61 13.73 -2.47
C VAL A 135 15.79 13.80 -1.49
N ASP A 136 16.44 14.95 -1.42
CA ASP A 136 17.57 15.21 -0.52
C ASP A 136 17.09 15.64 0.88
N VAL A 137 17.32 14.77 1.86
CA VAL A 137 16.99 14.98 3.29
C VAL A 137 18.09 15.76 4.02
N ASP A 138 19.32 15.79 3.48
CA ASP A 138 20.51 16.29 4.14
C ASP A 138 20.91 17.72 3.68
N SER A 139 20.21 18.31 2.71
CA SER A 139 20.49 19.66 2.20
C SER A 139 20.33 20.77 3.26
N GLU A 140 21.36 21.61 3.44
CA GLU A 140 21.41 22.70 4.45
C GLU A 140 21.02 24.10 3.89
N GLY A 141 20.09 24.19 2.93
CA GLY A 141 19.76 25.46 2.27
C GLY A 141 18.31 25.61 1.83
N GLU A 142 18.01 25.24 0.58
CA GLU A 142 16.64 25.08 0.08
C GLU A 142 16.21 23.64 0.37
N GLU A 143 15.65 23.43 1.56
CA GLU A 143 15.30 22.10 2.05
C GLU A 143 14.29 21.44 1.11
N GLU A 144 14.71 20.42 0.37
CA GLU A 144 13.81 19.65 -0.51
C GLU A 144 12.77 18.86 0.30
N VAL A 145 13.12 18.56 1.57
CA VAL A 145 12.25 17.93 2.57
C VAL A 145 12.21 18.81 3.83
N GLY A 146 11.03 19.34 4.16
CA GLY A 146 10.80 20.15 5.35
C GLY A 146 10.44 19.34 6.60
N GLU A 147 10.36 20.02 7.74
CA GLU A 147 9.92 19.44 9.02
C GLU A 147 8.41 19.19 9.04
N PRO A 148 7.91 18.17 9.78
CA PRO A 148 8.66 17.24 10.66
C PRO A 148 9.25 16.01 9.94
N VAL A 149 8.97 15.84 8.64
CA VAL A 149 9.35 14.63 7.89
C VAL A 149 10.86 14.45 7.83
N ARG A 150 11.61 15.54 7.66
CA ARG A 150 13.07 15.50 7.69
C ARG A 150 13.62 15.03 9.04
N GLY A 151 13.10 15.54 10.15
CA GLY A 151 13.48 15.10 11.49
C GLY A 151 13.29 13.58 11.68
N TRP A 152 12.13 13.05 11.28
CA TRP A 152 11.87 11.61 11.33
C TRP A 152 12.80 10.81 10.42
N ALA A 153 13.09 11.30 9.21
CA ALA A 153 14.00 10.65 8.29
C ALA A 153 15.42 10.54 8.88
N ARG A 154 15.92 11.62 9.49
CA ARG A 154 17.24 11.63 10.17
C ARG A 154 17.27 10.68 11.37
N GLU A 155 16.24 10.68 12.20
CA GLU A 155 16.14 9.80 13.37
C GLU A 155 16.08 8.32 12.98
N ALA A 156 15.33 7.99 11.93
CA ALA A 156 15.21 6.64 11.40
C ALA A 156 16.42 6.20 10.53
N GLY A 157 17.37 7.11 10.24
CA GLY A 157 18.50 6.84 9.35
C GLY A 157 18.08 6.62 7.89
N VAL A 158 16.93 7.13 7.49
CA VAL A 158 16.35 6.98 6.16
C VAL A 158 16.74 8.16 5.28
N ARG A 159 17.19 7.88 4.06
CA ARG A 159 17.47 8.89 3.02
C ARG A 159 16.55 8.71 1.82
N GLY A 160 16.44 9.75 0.99
CA GLY A 160 15.86 9.60 -0.34
C GLY A 160 16.73 8.72 -1.23
N VAL A 161 16.09 7.90 -2.05
CA VAL A 161 16.77 7.03 -3.01
C VAL A 161 16.06 7.13 -4.36
N LYS A 162 16.72 6.63 -5.41
CA LYS A 162 16.09 6.51 -6.73
C LYS A 162 14.90 5.54 -6.65
N VAL A 163 13.72 5.98 -7.07
CA VAL A 163 12.46 5.23 -6.96
C VAL A 163 12.00 4.80 -8.35
N ARG A 164 11.51 3.57 -8.48
CA ARG A 164 10.90 3.10 -9.73
C ARG A 164 9.45 3.58 -9.81
N ALA A 165 8.99 3.91 -11.01
CA ALA A 165 7.59 4.19 -11.27
C ALA A 165 7.19 3.69 -12.66
N PHE A 166 5.89 3.55 -12.89
CA PHE A 166 5.33 3.17 -14.16
C PHE A 166 4.40 4.26 -14.66
N TRP A 167 4.71 4.79 -15.83
CA TRP A 167 3.77 5.57 -16.60
C TRP A 167 2.75 4.64 -17.26
N LEU A 168 1.47 4.97 -17.11
CA LEU A 168 0.32 4.32 -17.71
C LEU A 168 -0.48 5.34 -18.54
N GLY A 169 -1.14 4.89 -19.61
CA GLY A 169 -1.92 5.78 -20.48
C GLY A 169 -1.05 6.57 -21.46
N ASP A 170 -1.48 7.76 -21.88
CA ASP A 170 -0.70 8.58 -22.81
C ASP A 170 0.23 9.53 -22.08
N TRP A 171 1.36 8.99 -21.68
CA TRP A 171 2.45 9.72 -21.06
C TRP A 171 3.38 10.38 -22.08
N ALA A 172 3.43 9.89 -23.33
CA ALA A 172 4.40 10.33 -24.33
C ALA A 172 4.18 11.79 -24.72
N GLY A 173 2.92 12.17 -24.94
CA GLY A 173 2.56 13.56 -25.25
C GLY A 173 2.92 14.56 -24.14
N LEU A 174 3.03 14.11 -22.88
CA LEU A 174 3.38 14.96 -21.74
C LEU A 174 4.88 15.26 -21.67
N LEU A 175 5.71 14.26 -21.98
CA LEU A 175 7.18 14.39 -21.93
C LEU A 175 7.72 15.21 -23.11
N ASP A 176 7.08 15.13 -24.29
CA ASP A 176 7.47 15.93 -25.45
C ASP A 176 7.12 17.42 -25.26
N GLN A 177 6.02 17.71 -24.57
CA GLN A 177 5.58 19.08 -24.28
C GLN A 177 6.50 19.79 -23.28
N SER A 178 6.96 19.11 -22.22
CA SER A 178 7.87 19.71 -21.25
C SER A 178 9.22 20.11 -21.85
N GLN A 179 9.72 19.33 -22.83
CA GLN A 179 10.94 19.69 -23.57
C GLN A 179 10.75 20.89 -24.50
N GLN A 180 9.56 21.08 -25.08
CA GLN A 180 9.23 22.23 -25.92
C GLN A 180 9.04 23.51 -25.08
N ASP A 181 8.29 23.43 -23.97
CA ASP A 181 8.04 24.55 -23.07
C ASP A 181 9.35 25.05 -22.41
N ALA A 182 10.25 24.13 -22.00
CA ALA A 182 11.58 24.49 -21.51
C ALA A 182 12.46 25.17 -22.58
N GLY A 183 12.29 24.80 -23.85
CA GLY A 183 12.99 25.41 -24.98
C GLY A 183 12.54 26.83 -25.31
N ASP A 184 11.26 27.15 -25.07
CA ASP A 184 10.69 28.48 -25.38
C ASP A 184 11.01 29.52 -24.29
N VAL A 185 11.06 29.10 -23.02
CA VAL A 185 11.57 29.94 -21.91
C VAL A 185 13.06 30.29 -22.10
N GLY A 186 13.86 29.33 -22.59
CA GLY A 186 15.27 29.56 -22.94
C GLY A 186 15.48 30.50 -24.13
N ARG A 187 14.45 30.70 -24.96
CA ARG A 187 14.48 31.62 -26.12
C ARG A 187 14.10 33.04 -25.76
N GLN A 188 13.25 33.23 -24.74
CA GLN A 188 12.92 34.55 -24.21
C GLN A 188 14.06 35.18 -23.36
N GLY A 189 15.06 34.38 -22.93
CA GLY A 189 16.24 34.84 -22.20
C GLY A 189 17.42 35.36 -23.04
N LYS A 190 17.29 35.45 -24.37
CA LYS A 190 18.33 36.01 -25.26
C LYS A 190 17.76 37.01 -26.25
N VAL A 191 17.60 38.27 -25.82
CA VAL A 191 17.63 39.41 -26.73
C VAL A 191 18.63 40.44 -26.19
N ALA A 192 19.53 40.82 -27.09
CA ALA A 192 20.75 41.56 -26.88
C ALA A 192 20.53 43.08 -26.72
N ASP A 193 21.53 43.70 -26.09
CA ASP A 193 21.82 45.13 -26.08
C ASP A 193 21.71 45.79 -27.47
N GLY A 194 21.12 47.00 -27.52
CA GLY A 194 21.19 47.85 -28.73
C GLY A 194 20.15 48.97 -28.83
N ASN A 195 20.43 50.09 -28.16
CA ASN A 195 20.10 51.50 -28.46
C ASN A 195 19.12 51.85 -29.64
N GLY A 196 18.11 52.69 -29.38
CA GLY A 196 17.51 53.57 -30.42
C GLY A 196 16.04 53.98 -30.26
N ASN A 197 15.81 55.28 -30.02
CA ASN A 197 14.55 56.06 -30.02
C ASN A 197 13.40 55.63 -30.96
N GLY A 198 12.15 55.82 -30.52
CA GLY A 198 10.99 56.03 -31.43
C GLY A 198 9.60 55.83 -30.79
N PHE A 199 8.71 56.80 -30.99
CA PHE A 199 7.36 56.95 -30.42
C PHE A 199 6.27 56.17 -31.23
N HIS A 200 5.22 55.70 -30.52
CA HIS A 200 3.91 55.04 -30.84
C HIS A 200 3.23 55.20 -32.24
N PRO A 201 2.18 54.42 -32.66
CA PRO A 201 1.17 53.67 -31.87
C PRO A 201 0.63 52.30 -32.42
N SER A 202 -0.11 51.58 -31.54
CA SER A 202 -1.20 50.60 -31.79
C SER A 202 -1.13 49.64 -33.00
N ALA A 203 -0.89 48.36 -32.71
CA ALA A 203 -1.41 47.23 -33.47
C ALA A 203 -1.97 46.21 -32.47
N GLU A 204 -3.21 45.78 -32.70
CA GLU A 204 -3.88 44.69 -31.98
C GLU A 204 -2.95 43.49 -31.82
N GLN A 205 -2.63 43.15 -30.56
CA GLN A 205 -2.20 41.80 -30.26
C GLN A 205 -3.44 40.92 -30.43
N ALA A 206 -3.45 40.16 -31.52
CA ALA A 206 -4.34 39.02 -31.69
C ALA A 206 -4.28 38.16 -30.41
N PRO A 207 -5.43 37.64 -29.91
CA PRO A 207 -5.42 36.80 -28.74
C PRO A 207 -4.63 35.54 -29.11
N GLY A 208 -3.45 35.40 -28.51
CA GLY A 208 -2.74 34.14 -28.48
C GLY A 208 -3.73 33.11 -27.97
N THR A 209 -4.02 32.11 -28.78
CA THR A 209 -4.87 30.98 -28.45
C THR A 209 -4.18 30.17 -27.37
N GLY A 210 -4.22 30.66 -26.13
CA GLY A 210 -3.98 29.89 -24.94
C GLY A 210 -5.04 28.81 -24.90
N LYS A 211 -4.68 27.64 -25.41
CA LYS A 211 -5.46 26.42 -25.20
C LYS A 211 -5.76 26.35 -23.70
N SER A 212 -7.04 26.37 -23.35
CA SER A 212 -7.47 26.43 -21.95
C SER A 212 -6.83 25.28 -21.16
N SER A 213 -6.62 25.46 -19.85
CA SER A 213 -6.13 24.41 -18.95
C SER A 213 -6.90 23.07 -19.10
N ALA A 214 -8.18 23.14 -19.48
CA ALA A 214 -9.03 21.97 -19.75
C ALA A 214 -8.57 21.13 -20.97
N GLU A 215 -7.82 21.67 -21.93
CA GLU A 215 -7.28 20.90 -23.06
C GLU A 215 -6.10 19.99 -22.68
N LYS A 216 -5.43 20.24 -21.54
CA LYS A 216 -4.20 19.51 -21.19
C LYS A 216 -4.45 18.21 -20.39
N GLY A 217 -5.67 17.95 -19.90
CA GLY A 217 -6.04 16.74 -19.15
C GLY A 217 -5.39 16.61 -17.76
N LYS A 218 -5.96 15.75 -16.91
CA LYS A 218 -5.49 15.43 -15.55
C LYS A 218 -4.49 14.27 -15.55
N ILE A 219 -3.66 14.22 -14.52
CA ILE A 219 -2.65 13.19 -14.28
C ILE A 219 -2.88 12.57 -12.91
N MET A 220 -2.83 11.25 -12.81
CA MET A 220 -2.93 10.56 -11.54
C MET A 220 -1.54 10.24 -11.00
N LEU A 221 -1.27 10.52 -9.71
CA LEU A 221 -0.19 9.92 -8.95
C LEU A 221 -0.80 8.80 -8.10
N PHE A 222 -0.48 7.56 -8.43
CA PHE A 222 -1.06 6.38 -7.77
C PHE A 222 -0.07 5.71 -6.82
N LEU A 223 -0.56 5.43 -5.61
CA LEU A 223 0.17 4.79 -4.51
C LEU A 223 -0.56 3.50 -4.16
N HIS A 224 0.08 2.35 -4.41
CA HIS A 224 -0.56 1.04 -4.26
C HIS A 224 -0.75 0.60 -2.80
N GLY A 225 -1.75 -0.23 -2.52
CA GLY A 225 -1.93 -0.95 -1.26
C GLY A 225 -0.95 -2.11 -1.05
N GLY A 226 -1.06 -2.77 0.10
CA GLY A 226 -0.14 -3.86 0.50
C GLY A 226 0.50 -3.69 1.88
N SER A 227 -0.16 -2.93 2.76
CA SER A 227 0.23 -2.78 4.18
C SER A 227 1.67 -2.30 4.38
N TYR A 228 2.21 -1.53 3.42
CA TYR A 228 3.61 -1.09 3.32
C TYR A 228 4.67 -2.19 3.22
N ILE A 229 4.30 -3.48 3.27
CA ILE A 229 5.27 -4.60 3.32
C ILE A 229 5.25 -5.47 2.06
N THR A 230 4.26 -5.29 1.19
CA THR A 230 4.05 -6.05 -0.05
C THR A 230 3.41 -5.18 -1.13
N GLY A 231 3.22 -5.75 -2.32
CA GLY A 231 2.68 -5.06 -3.49
C GLY A 231 3.76 -4.43 -4.36
N SER A 232 3.31 -3.94 -5.51
CA SER A 232 4.08 -3.14 -6.47
C SER A 232 3.10 -2.33 -7.32
N ALA A 233 3.60 -1.25 -7.91
CA ALA A 233 2.95 -0.46 -8.95
C ALA A 233 3.03 -1.11 -10.34
N HIS A 234 3.65 -2.29 -10.49
CA HIS A 234 3.73 -2.97 -11.77
C HIS A 234 2.30 -3.19 -12.34
N PRO A 235 2.04 -2.98 -13.64
CA PRO A 235 0.69 -3.06 -14.22
C PRO A 235 -0.02 -4.42 -14.10
N ARG A 236 0.70 -5.46 -13.67
CA ARG A 236 0.20 -6.83 -13.47
C ARG A 236 -0.33 -7.06 -12.05
N GLU A 237 0.00 -6.18 -11.12
CA GLU A 237 -0.44 -6.28 -9.74
C GLU A 237 -1.95 -6.01 -9.63
N LEU A 238 -2.59 -6.63 -8.64
CA LEU A 238 -4.04 -6.51 -8.45
C LEU A 238 -4.48 -5.06 -8.19
N THR A 239 -3.68 -4.32 -7.43
CA THR A 239 -3.90 -2.92 -7.07
C THR A 239 -3.85 -2.00 -8.30
N SER A 240 -3.01 -2.33 -9.29
CA SER A 240 -2.91 -1.61 -10.58
C SER A 240 -4.20 -1.66 -11.40
N PHE A 241 -5.18 -2.51 -11.05
CA PHE A 241 -6.49 -2.45 -11.68
C PHE A 241 -7.16 -1.08 -11.52
N LEU A 242 -7.01 -0.42 -10.36
CA LEU A 242 -7.64 0.86 -10.10
C LEU A 242 -7.17 1.96 -11.08
N PRO A 243 -5.87 2.28 -11.19
CA PRO A 243 -5.41 3.31 -12.13
C PRO A 243 -5.66 2.92 -13.60
N LEU A 244 -5.43 1.66 -13.99
CA LEU A 244 -5.66 1.20 -15.37
C LEU A 244 -7.11 1.34 -15.80
N SER A 245 -8.04 0.96 -14.93
CA SER A 245 -9.47 0.98 -15.24
C SER A 245 -10.03 2.39 -15.14
N THR A 246 -9.51 3.22 -14.23
CA THR A 246 -9.88 4.63 -14.15
C THR A 246 -9.44 5.37 -15.41
N LEU A 247 -8.21 5.15 -15.90
CA LEU A 247 -7.73 5.69 -17.18
C LEU A 247 -8.60 5.29 -18.39
N ARG A 248 -9.21 4.10 -18.35
CA ARG A 248 -10.09 3.63 -19.41
C ARG A 248 -11.46 4.32 -19.40
N HIS A 249 -11.92 4.74 -18.23
CA HIS A 249 -13.27 5.26 -18.03
C HIS A 249 -13.33 6.78 -17.91
N ALA A 250 -12.28 7.44 -17.43
CA ALA A 250 -12.22 8.89 -17.30
C ALA A 250 -11.84 9.54 -18.64
N HIS A 251 -12.54 10.62 -18.98
CA HIS A 251 -12.37 11.39 -20.21
C HIS A 251 -11.28 12.46 -20.07
N THR A 252 -11.10 13.00 -18.88
CA THR A 252 -10.12 14.05 -18.59
C THR A 252 -8.79 13.50 -18.10
N LEU A 253 -8.75 12.26 -17.58
CA LEU A 253 -7.53 11.64 -17.08
C LEU A 253 -6.68 11.07 -18.22
N ARG A 254 -5.49 11.64 -18.46
CA ARG A 254 -4.67 11.25 -19.63
C ARG A 254 -3.64 10.17 -19.33
N ALA A 255 -3.02 10.24 -18.16
CA ALA A 255 -1.97 9.33 -17.75
C ALA A 255 -1.97 9.14 -16.22
N CYS A 256 -1.32 8.06 -15.79
CA CYS A 256 -1.07 7.78 -14.38
C CYS A 256 0.41 7.46 -14.19
N LEU A 257 1.02 8.06 -13.17
CA LEU A 257 2.31 7.67 -12.63
C LEU A 257 2.08 6.81 -11.40
N SER A 258 2.26 5.49 -11.53
CA SER A 258 2.12 4.54 -10.42
C SER A 258 3.49 4.30 -9.79
N LEU A 259 3.63 4.55 -8.49
CA LEU A 259 4.94 4.56 -7.81
C LEU A 259 5.24 3.24 -7.09
N ASP A 260 6.41 2.64 -7.37
CA ASP A 260 6.98 1.51 -6.62
C ASP A 260 7.73 2.04 -5.39
N TYR A 261 6.99 2.57 -4.41
CA TYR A 261 7.59 3.08 -3.19
C TYR A 261 8.24 1.96 -2.37
N ARG A 262 9.29 2.29 -1.62
CA ARG A 262 10.00 1.31 -0.78
C ARG A 262 9.07 0.71 0.25
N LEU A 263 9.08 -0.61 0.30
CA LEU A 263 8.36 -1.38 1.30
C LEU A 263 9.16 -1.38 2.61
N SER A 264 8.47 -1.48 3.74
CA SER A 264 9.05 -1.67 5.07
C SER A 264 9.20 -3.15 5.41
N SER A 265 10.20 -3.49 6.22
CA SER A 265 10.32 -4.82 6.84
C SER A 265 10.98 -4.71 8.20
N THR A 266 10.70 -5.70 9.04
CA THR A 266 11.39 -5.91 10.33
C THR A 266 11.48 -7.40 10.65
N THR A 267 12.00 -7.73 11.84
CA THR A 267 12.14 -9.08 12.38
C THR A 267 10.87 -9.91 12.15
N PRO A 268 10.96 -11.07 11.48
CA PRO A 268 12.18 -11.89 11.24
C PRO A 268 13.00 -11.55 9.98
N ASN A 269 12.58 -10.58 9.18
CA ASN A 269 13.35 -10.08 8.03
C ASN A 269 14.31 -8.97 8.49
N PRO A 270 15.30 -8.56 7.66
CA PRO A 270 16.09 -7.37 7.93
C PRO A 270 15.21 -6.12 8.12
N ASP A 271 15.64 -5.24 9.02
CA ASP A 271 15.00 -3.94 9.20
C ASP A 271 15.28 -3.05 7.99
N GLU A 272 14.24 -2.67 7.27
CA GLU A 272 14.36 -1.87 6.05
C GLU A 272 13.24 -0.86 5.95
N ASN A 273 13.59 0.35 5.48
CA ASN A 273 12.68 1.41 5.05
C ASN A 273 11.49 1.66 6.01
N PRO A 274 11.73 1.93 7.30
CA PRO A 274 10.67 2.41 8.17
C PRO A 274 10.18 3.79 7.70
N PHE A 275 9.08 4.25 8.28
CA PHE A 275 8.57 5.60 8.11
C PHE A 275 9.67 6.62 8.46
N PRO A 276 9.88 7.65 7.62
CA PRO A 276 9.04 8.11 6.50
C PRO A 276 9.51 7.64 5.10
N ALA A 277 10.21 6.50 4.94
CA ALA A 277 10.79 6.09 3.65
C ALA A 277 9.80 6.11 2.47
N ALA A 278 8.63 5.49 2.64
CA ALA A 278 7.58 5.49 1.60
C ALA A 278 7.05 6.91 1.31
N LEU A 279 6.99 7.79 2.32
CA LEU A 279 6.57 9.18 2.16
C LEU A 279 7.60 10.01 1.39
N LEU A 280 8.89 9.80 1.65
CA LEU A 280 9.96 10.41 0.85
C LEU A 280 9.90 9.98 -0.61
N ASP A 281 9.56 8.72 -0.87
CA ASP A 281 9.41 8.22 -2.23
C ASP A 281 8.17 8.81 -2.91
N ALA A 282 7.04 8.90 -2.20
CA ALA A 282 5.83 9.57 -2.66
C ALA A 282 6.09 11.06 -2.98
N LEU A 283 6.90 11.73 -2.14
CA LEU A 283 7.35 13.09 -2.36
C LEU A 283 8.23 13.21 -3.61
N ALA A 284 9.15 12.25 -3.84
CA ALA A 284 9.95 12.20 -5.07
C ALA A 284 9.04 12.10 -6.32
N GLY A 285 7.99 11.27 -6.26
CA GLY A 285 6.98 11.16 -7.31
C GLY A 285 6.23 12.49 -7.56
N TRP A 286 5.82 13.17 -6.50
CA TRP A 286 5.20 14.50 -6.56
C TRP A 286 6.13 15.54 -7.20
N ARG A 287 7.37 15.66 -6.71
CA ARG A 287 8.37 16.61 -7.24
C ARG A 287 8.73 16.31 -8.69
N TYR A 288 8.80 15.05 -9.07
CA TYR A 288 9.00 14.66 -10.46
C TYR A 288 7.89 15.18 -11.37
N LEU A 289 6.61 15.04 -10.98
CA LEU A 289 5.49 15.58 -11.77
C LEU A 289 5.57 17.11 -11.89
N LEU A 290 5.92 17.82 -10.81
CA LEU A 290 6.12 19.27 -10.85
C LEU A 290 7.29 19.67 -11.75
N SER A 291 8.38 18.89 -11.75
CA SER A 291 9.54 19.12 -12.64
C SER A 291 9.19 19.04 -14.12
N LEU A 292 8.12 18.31 -14.46
CA LEU A 292 7.57 18.23 -15.81
C LEU A 292 6.64 19.42 -16.16
N SER A 293 6.60 20.45 -15.32
CA SER A 293 5.73 21.63 -15.46
C SER A 293 4.23 21.28 -15.46
N ILE A 294 3.86 20.21 -14.76
CA ILE A 294 2.46 19.85 -14.55
C ILE A 294 1.92 20.69 -13.39
N ASP A 295 0.88 21.46 -13.66
CA ASP A 295 0.21 22.27 -12.64
C ASP A 295 -0.40 21.36 -11.54
N PRO A 296 -0.18 21.66 -10.24
CA PRO A 296 -0.77 20.93 -9.10
C PRO A 296 -2.27 20.66 -9.24
N SER A 297 -3.05 21.61 -9.78
CA SER A 297 -4.51 21.50 -9.96
C SER A 297 -4.91 20.44 -10.98
N ARG A 298 -3.96 19.94 -11.78
CA ARG A 298 -4.17 18.84 -12.73
C ARG A 298 -3.74 17.50 -12.18
N ILE A 299 -3.15 17.44 -10.98
CA ILE A 299 -2.67 16.21 -10.36
C ILE A 299 -3.75 15.69 -9.41
N VAL A 300 -4.22 14.47 -9.65
CA VAL A 300 -5.07 13.71 -8.73
C VAL A 300 -4.19 12.70 -8.01
N ILE A 301 -4.10 12.80 -6.69
CA ILE A 301 -3.38 11.82 -5.87
C ILE A 301 -4.38 10.71 -5.52
N ALA A 302 -4.00 9.45 -5.73
CA ALA A 302 -4.87 8.31 -5.50
C ALA A 302 -4.14 7.17 -4.79
N GLY A 303 -4.84 6.42 -3.95
CA GLY A 303 -4.30 5.20 -3.36
C GLY A 303 -5.35 4.29 -2.76
N ASP A 304 -5.01 3.01 -2.65
CA ASP A 304 -5.82 1.97 -2.03
C ASP A 304 -5.19 1.47 -0.71
N SER A 305 -5.99 1.20 0.31
CA SER A 305 -5.51 0.62 1.58
C SER A 305 -4.35 1.41 2.20
N ALA A 306 -3.19 0.78 2.39
CA ALA A 306 -1.94 1.43 2.83
C ALA A 306 -1.45 2.52 1.86
N GLY A 307 -1.70 2.38 0.56
CA GLY A 307 -1.44 3.44 -0.42
C GLY A 307 -2.38 4.63 -0.25
N GLY A 308 -3.62 4.40 0.19
CA GLY A 308 -4.54 5.46 0.61
C GLY A 308 -4.05 6.20 1.87
N ASN A 309 -3.47 5.47 2.83
CA ASN A 309 -2.77 6.08 3.96
C ASN A 309 -1.59 6.96 3.51
N LEU A 310 -0.77 6.45 2.59
CA LEU A 310 0.37 7.18 2.05
C LEU A 310 -0.07 8.43 1.27
N ALA A 311 -1.18 8.35 0.54
CA ALA A 311 -1.79 9.48 -0.15
C ALA A 311 -2.26 10.57 0.82
N LEU A 312 -2.85 10.20 1.96
CA LEU A 312 -3.20 11.13 3.04
C LEU A 312 -1.96 11.84 3.59
N ALA A 313 -0.90 11.08 3.90
CA ALA A 313 0.35 11.64 4.41
C ALA A 313 1.04 12.57 3.39
N LEU A 314 1.02 12.22 2.11
CA LEU A 314 1.56 13.07 1.04
C LEU A 314 0.78 14.38 0.90
N VAL A 315 -0.57 14.31 0.87
CA VAL A 315 -1.39 15.54 0.81
C VAL A 315 -1.19 16.40 2.04
N LYS A 316 -1.10 15.80 3.23
CA LYS A 316 -0.77 16.53 4.46
C LYS A 316 0.57 17.27 4.34
N TYR A 317 1.59 16.61 3.81
CA TYR A 317 2.89 17.25 3.53
C TYR A 317 2.76 18.42 2.55
N ILE A 318 2.04 18.22 1.45
CA ILE A 318 1.87 19.25 0.43
C ILE A 318 1.18 20.49 1.01
N VAL A 319 0.17 20.28 1.85
CA VAL A 319 -0.65 21.35 2.44
C VAL A 319 0.06 22.06 3.59
N GLU A 320 0.76 21.33 4.46
CA GLU A 320 1.34 21.88 5.70
C GLU A 320 2.81 22.30 5.58
N VAL A 321 3.52 21.81 4.54
CA VAL A 321 4.96 22.03 4.38
C VAL A 321 5.28 22.68 3.03
N ASP A 322 4.82 22.11 1.92
CA ASP A 322 5.21 22.60 0.59
C ASP A 322 4.50 23.89 0.17
N HIS A 323 3.23 24.05 0.56
CA HIS A 323 2.37 25.19 0.20
C HIS A 323 2.47 25.57 -1.30
N PRO A 324 2.11 24.66 -2.23
CA PRO A 324 2.20 24.94 -3.66
C PRO A 324 1.33 26.14 -4.07
N SER A 325 1.71 26.79 -5.17
CA SER A 325 1.00 27.97 -5.70
C SER A 325 -0.44 27.70 -6.14
N SER A 326 -0.78 26.44 -6.42
CA SER A 326 -2.11 25.96 -6.78
C SER A 326 -2.47 24.74 -5.92
N PRO A 327 -3.75 24.55 -5.54
CA PRO A 327 -4.18 23.38 -4.81
C PRO A 327 -4.04 22.11 -5.66
N VAL A 328 -3.92 20.95 -5.01
CA VAL A 328 -3.94 19.64 -5.67
C VAL A 328 -5.31 19.43 -6.34
N GLY A 329 -5.33 18.84 -7.54
CA GLY A 329 -6.54 18.64 -8.34
C GLY A 329 -7.59 17.70 -7.72
N GLY A 330 -7.17 16.82 -6.82
CA GLY A 330 -8.06 15.99 -6.02
C GLY A 330 -7.34 14.86 -5.29
N LEU A 331 -8.03 14.27 -4.31
CA LEU A 331 -7.57 13.08 -3.57
C LEU A 331 -8.60 11.95 -3.69
N VAL A 332 -8.17 10.77 -4.14
CA VAL A 332 -9.02 9.57 -4.24
C VAL A 332 -8.50 8.48 -3.31
N LEU A 333 -9.35 8.05 -2.37
CA LEU A 333 -9.02 7.06 -1.36
C LEU A 333 -9.95 5.86 -1.48
N LEU A 334 -9.40 4.71 -1.88
CA LEU A 334 -10.10 3.43 -1.85
C LEU A 334 -9.72 2.71 -0.56
N SER A 335 -10.69 2.41 0.30
CA SER A 335 -10.48 1.64 1.54
C SER A 335 -9.27 2.09 2.40
N PRO A 336 -9.03 3.40 2.65
CA PRO A 336 -7.76 3.85 3.22
C PRO A 336 -7.52 3.28 4.63
N TRP A 337 -6.33 2.71 4.86
CA TRP A 337 -5.93 2.23 6.19
C TRP A 337 -5.53 3.43 7.05
N SER A 338 -6.47 4.00 7.79
CA SER A 338 -6.37 5.33 8.40
C SER A 338 -6.14 5.30 9.92
N ASP A 339 -6.14 4.11 10.52
CA ASP A 339 -5.77 3.91 11.92
C ASP A 339 -4.89 2.65 12.08
N LEU A 340 -3.64 2.84 12.51
CA LEU A 340 -2.68 1.77 12.79
C LEU A 340 -2.68 1.37 14.28
N THR A 341 -3.57 1.95 15.08
CA THR A 341 -3.73 1.67 16.51
C THR A 341 -4.88 0.69 16.78
N ASP A 342 -5.19 0.44 18.05
CA ASP A 342 -6.35 -0.32 18.51
C ASP A 342 -7.51 0.60 18.95
N SER A 343 -7.51 1.88 18.57
CA SER A 343 -8.42 2.89 19.12
C SER A 343 -9.92 2.67 18.80
N HIS A 344 -10.22 1.93 17.73
CA HIS A 344 -11.57 1.55 17.34
C HIS A 344 -11.99 0.18 17.87
N HIS A 345 -11.19 -0.45 18.73
CA HIS A 345 -11.47 -1.78 19.24
C HIS A 345 -12.60 -1.75 20.27
N SER A 346 -13.75 -2.34 19.92
CA SER A 346 -14.88 -2.57 20.80
C SER A 346 -15.62 -3.84 20.38
N PRO A 347 -16.41 -4.48 21.25
CA PRO A 347 -17.16 -5.68 20.89
C PRO A 347 -18.10 -5.51 19.67
N GLU A 348 -18.54 -4.27 19.41
CA GLU A 348 -19.46 -3.92 18.33
C GLU A 348 -18.77 -3.38 17.07
N CYS A 349 -17.45 -3.21 17.07
CA CYS A 349 -16.74 -2.59 15.96
C CYS A 349 -16.77 -3.45 14.68
N SER A 350 -16.46 -2.80 13.56
CA SER A 350 -16.44 -3.39 12.22
C SER A 350 -15.54 -4.61 12.13
N LEU A 351 -14.44 -4.65 12.88
CA LEU A 351 -13.54 -5.80 12.94
C LEU A 351 -14.32 -7.09 13.27
N PHE A 352 -15.14 -7.07 14.31
CA PHE A 352 -15.94 -8.24 14.72
C PHE A 352 -17.18 -8.42 13.85
N ARG A 353 -17.90 -7.33 13.57
CA ARG A 353 -19.15 -7.34 12.77
C ARG A 353 -18.92 -7.93 11.37
N ASN A 354 -17.83 -7.52 10.72
CA ASN A 354 -17.53 -7.84 9.34
C ASN A 354 -16.51 -9.00 9.19
N TYR A 355 -16.08 -9.61 10.29
CA TYR A 355 -15.12 -10.72 10.29
C TYR A 355 -15.50 -11.87 9.34
N LYS A 356 -16.79 -12.15 9.13
CA LYS A 356 -17.24 -13.25 8.25
C LYS A 356 -17.31 -12.86 6.77
N THR A 357 -17.30 -11.57 6.49
CA THR A 357 -17.59 -10.99 5.17
C THR A 357 -16.40 -10.27 4.56
N ASP A 358 -15.36 -9.95 5.32
CA ASP A 358 -14.14 -9.35 4.76
C ASP A 358 -13.01 -10.37 4.53
N TYR A 359 -12.34 -10.37 3.39
CA TYR A 359 -11.26 -11.33 3.11
C TYR A 359 -9.90 -10.92 3.68
N ILE A 360 -9.81 -9.75 4.32
CA ILE A 360 -8.60 -9.28 5.01
C ILE A 360 -8.36 -10.03 6.35
N LEU A 361 -8.53 -11.36 6.40
CA LEU A 361 -8.15 -12.15 7.58
C LEU A 361 -6.64 -12.37 7.63
N GLY A 362 -6.00 -11.37 8.22
CA GLY A 362 -4.68 -11.43 8.83
C GLY A 362 -4.47 -10.32 9.85
N LEU A 363 -5.37 -9.32 9.95
CA LEU A 363 -5.10 -8.08 10.68
C LEU A 363 -4.93 -8.21 12.18
N GLU A 364 -5.69 -9.08 12.84
CA GLU A 364 -5.60 -9.26 14.29
C GLU A 364 -4.23 -9.84 14.72
N ALA A 365 -3.53 -10.53 13.81
CA ALA A 365 -2.23 -11.17 14.08
C ALA A 365 -1.05 -10.63 13.26
N ALA A 366 -1.26 -10.03 12.07
CA ALA A 366 -0.20 -9.73 11.09
C ALA A 366 -0.09 -8.25 10.69
N MET A 367 -1.19 -7.49 10.54
CA MET A 367 -1.08 -6.07 10.17
C MET A 367 -0.84 -5.17 11.37
N GLY A 368 -1.55 -5.37 12.49
CA GLY A 368 -1.33 -4.59 13.71
C GLY A 368 -0.01 -4.88 14.43
N SER A 369 0.58 -6.06 14.21
CA SER A 369 1.82 -6.47 14.90
C SER A 369 3.07 -6.39 14.02
N TYR A 370 3.03 -6.79 12.74
CA TYR A 370 4.23 -6.78 11.89
C TYR A 370 4.31 -5.52 11.03
N SER A 371 3.29 -5.23 10.23
CA SER A 371 3.29 -4.05 9.35
C SER A 371 3.42 -2.76 10.13
N VAL A 372 2.70 -2.61 11.25
CA VAL A 372 2.83 -1.44 12.14
C VAL A 372 4.25 -1.34 12.71
N ARG A 373 4.85 -2.44 13.20
CA ARG A 373 6.24 -2.42 13.70
C ARG A 373 7.24 -2.06 12.60
N ALA A 374 7.10 -2.66 11.41
CA ALA A 374 7.97 -2.42 10.27
C ALA A 374 7.89 -0.97 9.80
N LEU A 375 6.69 -0.40 9.73
CA LEU A 375 6.47 0.97 9.31
C LEU A 375 6.89 1.96 10.39
N CYS A 376 6.39 1.84 11.62
CA CYS A 376 6.50 2.89 12.61
C CYS A 376 7.94 3.06 13.14
N ALA A 377 8.69 1.97 13.34
CA ALA A 377 10.02 1.94 13.95
C ALA A 377 10.21 2.93 15.12
N THR A 378 10.66 4.16 14.87
CA THR A 378 10.90 5.22 15.86
C THR A 378 9.72 6.16 16.08
N VAL A 379 8.78 6.28 15.12
CA VAL A 379 7.61 7.15 15.22
C VAL A 379 6.44 6.39 15.83
N SER A 380 5.70 7.03 16.75
CA SER A 380 4.54 6.39 17.38
C SER A 380 3.44 6.08 16.36
N PRO A 381 2.77 4.91 16.42
CA PRO A 381 1.59 4.63 15.60
C PRO A 381 0.43 5.61 15.88
N TRP A 382 0.45 6.32 17.00
CA TRP A 382 -0.52 7.37 17.34
C TRP A 382 -0.24 8.71 16.63
N CYS A 383 0.85 8.83 15.89
CA CYS A 383 1.15 10.02 15.11
C CYS A 383 0.03 10.28 14.08
N ALA A 384 -0.49 11.50 14.04
CA ALA A 384 -1.57 11.90 13.13
C ALA A 384 -1.22 11.78 11.64
N TRP A 385 0.07 11.68 11.29
CA TRP A 385 0.54 11.41 9.92
C TRP A 385 0.45 9.94 9.54
N ILE A 386 0.43 9.05 10.53
CA ILE A 386 0.37 7.59 10.36
C ILE A 386 -1.06 7.11 10.60
N SER A 387 -1.70 7.56 11.68
CA SER A 387 -3.06 7.18 12.08
C SER A 387 -3.97 8.40 12.18
N PRO A 388 -4.29 9.07 11.05
CA PRO A 388 -5.12 10.26 11.04
C PRO A 388 -6.56 10.03 11.54
N ALA A 389 -7.02 8.79 11.65
CA ALA A 389 -8.34 8.43 12.20
C ALA A 389 -8.29 7.97 13.67
N ALA A 390 -7.11 7.81 14.31
CA ALA A 390 -7.02 7.30 15.67
C ALA A 390 -7.85 8.14 16.66
N ILE A 391 -8.61 7.46 17.53
CA ILE A 391 -9.44 8.06 18.58
C ILE A 391 -8.62 8.06 19.88
N ALA A 392 -8.48 9.24 20.50
CA ALA A 392 -7.79 9.31 21.79
C ALA A 392 -8.48 8.39 22.83
N PRO A 393 -7.73 7.60 23.61
CA PRO A 393 -8.33 6.74 24.62
C PRO A 393 -9.12 7.59 25.63
N ALA A 394 -10.35 7.17 25.94
CA ALA A 394 -11.16 7.84 26.95
C ALA A 394 -10.39 7.88 28.28
N ALA A 395 -10.38 9.04 28.95
CA ALA A 395 -9.67 9.22 30.21
C ALA A 395 -10.06 8.12 31.22
N GLY A 396 -9.10 7.26 31.58
CA GLY A 396 -9.29 6.16 32.53
C GLY A 396 -9.37 4.75 31.91
N MET A 397 -9.35 4.60 30.58
CA MET A 397 -9.18 3.29 29.93
C MET A 397 -7.69 2.98 29.75
N THR A 398 -7.12 2.20 30.66
CA THR A 398 -5.85 1.51 30.38
C THR A 398 -6.11 0.47 29.29
N SER A 399 -5.35 0.50 28.19
CA SER A 399 -5.35 -0.54 27.15
C SER A 399 -5.28 -1.91 27.84
N THR A 400 -6.40 -2.62 27.88
CA THR A 400 -6.41 -4.01 28.27
C THR A 400 -6.10 -4.80 27.02
N SER A 401 -4.81 -5.03 26.77
CA SER A 401 -4.31 -6.11 25.93
C SER A 401 -4.69 -7.46 26.55
N GLY A 402 -5.99 -7.74 26.61
CA GLY A 402 -6.60 -8.97 27.09
C GLY A 402 -6.79 -9.98 25.98
N ILE A 403 -5.81 -10.13 25.08
CA ILE A 403 -5.79 -11.26 24.14
C ILE A 403 -5.01 -12.39 24.82
N PRO A 404 -5.63 -13.52 25.20
CA PRO A 404 -4.88 -14.71 25.52
C PRO A 404 -4.17 -15.14 24.25
N ALA A 405 -2.84 -15.06 24.23
CA ALA A 405 -2.01 -15.60 23.18
C ALA A 405 -2.27 -17.11 23.04
N GLN A 406 -3.21 -17.50 22.19
CA GLN A 406 -3.22 -18.86 21.65
C GLN A 406 -2.07 -18.91 20.64
N ASN A 407 -0.92 -19.40 21.13
CA ASN A 407 0.34 -19.72 20.44
C ASN A 407 1.52 -18.89 20.94
N GLY A 408 1.94 -19.08 22.20
CA GLY A 408 3.34 -19.30 22.63
C GLY A 408 4.49 -18.39 22.17
N ALA A 409 4.26 -17.28 21.47
CA ALA A 409 5.29 -16.32 21.06
C ALA A 409 5.13 -15.06 21.90
N ALA A 410 5.43 -15.19 23.19
CA ALA A 410 5.60 -14.07 24.09
C ALA A 410 7.04 -13.54 23.96
N ASP A 411 7.38 -12.99 22.79
CA ASP A 411 8.53 -12.10 22.66
C ASP A 411 7.99 -10.68 22.58
N ALA A 412 8.32 -9.94 23.64
CA ALA A 412 7.86 -8.62 23.99
C ALA A 412 7.82 -7.66 22.80
N LEU A 413 6.64 -7.06 22.57
CA LEU A 413 6.62 -5.65 22.20
C LEU A 413 7.47 -4.94 23.28
N PRO A 414 8.56 -4.22 22.94
CA PRO A 414 9.08 -3.26 23.89
C PRO A 414 7.90 -2.37 24.27
N ALA A 415 7.75 -2.14 25.58
CA ALA A 415 6.69 -1.34 26.17
C ALA A 415 6.76 0.16 25.79
N ASN A 416 7.10 0.48 24.54
CA ASN A 416 7.08 1.82 23.97
C ASN A 416 5.71 2.18 23.35
N GLY A 417 4.69 1.33 23.51
CA GLY A 417 3.33 1.59 23.00
C GLY A 417 2.27 1.88 24.06
N SER A 418 2.60 1.73 25.36
CA SER A 418 1.73 2.25 26.41
C SER A 418 1.85 3.78 26.43
N PRO A 419 0.77 4.55 26.64
CA PRO A 419 0.83 5.99 26.88
C PRO A 419 1.51 6.24 28.24
N SER A 420 2.81 6.02 28.29
CA SER A 420 3.67 6.22 29.44
C SER A 420 4.69 7.33 29.18
N SER A 421 4.27 8.32 28.39
CA SER A 421 4.70 9.70 28.55
C SER A 421 3.59 10.57 27.98
N ALA A 422 3.30 11.67 28.65
CA ALA A 422 2.23 12.61 28.35
C ALA A 422 2.51 13.39 27.05
N GLN A 423 2.54 12.70 25.92
CA GLN A 423 2.48 13.30 24.59
C GLN A 423 1.04 13.17 24.11
N GLU A 424 0.23 14.19 24.39
CA GLU A 424 -1.04 14.38 23.70
C GLU A 424 -0.71 14.48 22.20
N TRP A 425 -1.04 13.44 21.44
CA TRP A 425 -0.97 13.53 19.99
C TRP A 425 -2.16 14.39 19.57
N PRO A 426 -1.92 15.55 18.94
CA PRO A 426 -3.02 16.39 18.48
C PRO A 426 -3.84 15.60 17.47
N GLU A 427 -5.15 15.79 17.52
CA GLU A 427 -6.04 15.19 16.55
C GLU A 427 -5.65 15.64 15.14
N ALA A 428 -5.73 14.74 14.16
CA ALA A 428 -5.43 15.10 12.78
C ALA A 428 -6.36 16.20 12.28
N THR A 429 -5.78 17.16 11.57
CA THR A 429 -6.48 18.23 10.84
C THR A 429 -6.37 18.00 9.34
N PHE A 430 -7.43 18.37 8.62
CA PHE A 430 -7.55 18.28 7.17
C PHE A 430 -7.90 19.63 6.53
N HIS A 431 -7.63 20.74 7.23
CA HIS A 431 -7.79 22.07 6.63
C HIS A 431 -6.97 22.18 5.36
N ASP A 432 -7.51 22.86 4.35
CA ASP A 432 -6.90 23.08 3.03
C ASP A 432 -6.61 21.80 2.22
N PHE A 433 -7.12 20.64 2.65
CA PHE A 433 -7.09 19.44 1.82
C PHE A 433 -7.89 19.68 0.53
N PRO A 434 -7.44 19.10 -0.60
CA PRO A 434 -8.16 19.20 -1.85
C PRO A 434 -9.52 18.48 -1.75
N ARG A 435 -10.38 18.72 -2.74
CA ARG A 435 -11.57 17.90 -2.94
C ARG A 435 -11.22 16.42 -2.88
N THR A 436 -11.96 15.67 -2.08
CA THR A 436 -11.60 14.31 -1.70
C THR A 436 -12.75 13.35 -1.96
N LEU A 437 -12.43 12.20 -2.54
CA LEU A 437 -13.33 11.07 -2.73
C LEU A 437 -12.87 9.90 -1.86
N VAL A 438 -13.75 9.41 -0.98
CA VAL A 438 -13.49 8.25 -0.12
C VAL A 438 -14.49 7.14 -0.44
N ILE A 439 -13.99 5.96 -0.80
CA ILE A 439 -14.80 4.79 -1.16
C ILE A 439 -14.39 3.60 -0.30
N PRO A 440 -15.10 3.33 0.80
CA PRO A 440 -15.01 2.06 1.52
C PRO A 440 -16.06 1.06 1.03
N GLY A 441 -15.85 -0.21 1.35
CA GLY A 441 -16.88 -1.24 1.40
C GLY A 441 -17.56 -1.31 2.77
N GLU A 442 -18.89 -1.46 2.79
CA GLU A 442 -19.70 -1.60 4.01
C GLU A 442 -19.25 -2.78 4.90
N ARG A 443 -18.70 -3.81 4.27
CA ARG A 443 -18.28 -5.07 4.88
C ARG A 443 -16.79 -5.12 5.17
N GLU A 444 -16.12 -3.98 5.22
CA GLU A 444 -14.73 -3.91 5.65
C GLU A 444 -14.57 -4.05 7.15
N MET A 445 -13.52 -4.75 7.59
CA MET A 445 -13.12 -4.80 9.00
C MET A 445 -12.61 -3.45 9.50
N ILE A 446 -12.15 -2.57 8.59
CA ILE A 446 -11.66 -1.22 8.87
C ILE A 446 -12.68 -0.11 8.56
N VAL A 447 -13.95 -0.43 8.28
CA VAL A 447 -14.89 0.63 7.86
C VAL A 447 -15.12 1.70 8.94
N ASP A 448 -15.02 1.34 10.23
CA ASP A 448 -15.26 2.30 11.31
C ASP A 448 -14.17 3.38 11.39
N GLU A 449 -12.89 3.07 11.17
CA GLU A 449 -11.82 4.09 11.08
C GLU A 449 -11.99 4.99 9.85
N ILE A 450 -12.43 4.43 8.71
CA ILE A 450 -12.69 5.21 7.49
C ILE A 450 -13.87 6.17 7.70
N ARG A 451 -14.88 5.77 8.48
CA ARG A 451 -15.99 6.65 8.89
C ARG A 451 -15.50 7.78 9.80
N THR A 452 -14.61 7.50 10.75
CA THR A 452 -13.97 8.52 11.59
C THR A 452 -13.15 9.51 10.76
N LEU A 453 -12.35 9.02 9.81
CA LEU A 453 -11.62 9.85 8.84
C LEU A 453 -12.57 10.79 8.09
N ALA A 454 -13.66 10.25 7.54
CA ALA A 454 -14.66 11.04 6.79
C ALA A 454 -15.36 12.08 7.67
N GLN A 455 -15.63 11.78 8.94
CA GLN A 455 -16.18 12.75 9.89
C GLN A 455 -15.21 13.89 10.16
N ARG A 456 -13.92 13.60 10.36
CA ARG A 456 -12.89 14.63 10.57
C ARG A 456 -12.68 15.51 9.33
N MET A 457 -12.66 14.92 8.14
CA MET A 457 -12.62 15.68 6.90
C MET A 457 -13.81 16.64 6.76
N ARG A 458 -15.03 16.19 7.06
CA ARG A 458 -16.22 17.08 7.06
C ARG A 458 -16.12 18.18 8.11
N ARG A 459 -15.67 17.86 9.32
CA ARG A 459 -15.43 18.83 10.40
C ARG A 459 -14.50 19.94 9.95
N ASP A 460 -13.45 19.60 9.21
CA ASP A 460 -12.42 20.54 8.78
C ASP A 460 -12.74 21.26 7.46
N GLY A 461 -13.93 21.02 6.90
CA GLY A 461 -14.44 21.74 5.73
C GLY A 461 -13.95 21.21 4.38
N VAL A 462 -13.45 19.97 4.32
CA VAL A 462 -13.04 19.33 3.06
C VAL A 462 -14.26 19.14 2.16
N ASP A 463 -14.13 19.47 0.87
CA ASP A 463 -15.11 19.09 -0.16
C ASP A 463 -15.07 17.56 -0.37
N LEU A 464 -15.83 16.86 0.46
CA LEU A 464 -15.78 15.41 0.61
C LEU A 464 -16.97 14.73 -0.06
N VAL A 465 -16.68 13.87 -1.03
CA VAL A 465 -17.59 12.82 -1.48
C VAL A 465 -17.24 11.52 -0.77
N TYR A 466 -18.17 11.00 0.02
CA TYR A 466 -18.01 9.73 0.74
C TYR A 466 -19.06 8.74 0.25
N ARG A 467 -18.62 7.61 -0.32
CA ARG A 467 -19.52 6.59 -0.87
C ARG A 467 -19.16 5.20 -0.38
N GLU A 468 -19.87 4.76 0.65
CA GLU A 468 -19.76 3.39 1.18
C GLU A 468 -20.51 2.41 0.27
N TRP A 469 -19.83 1.37 -0.21
CA TRP A 469 -20.39 0.40 -1.17
C TRP A 469 -21.01 -0.80 -0.44
N GLU A 470 -22.32 -0.97 -0.59
CA GLU A 470 -23.09 -2.00 0.12
C GLU A 470 -22.57 -3.42 -0.19
N GLY A 471 -22.44 -4.25 0.85
CA GLY A 471 -22.05 -5.65 0.71
C GLY A 471 -20.62 -5.91 0.25
N MET A 472 -19.79 -4.88 0.09
CA MET A 472 -18.39 -4.97 -0.39
C MET A 472 -17.38 -5.04 0.75
N GLY A 473 -16.33 -5.85 0.59
CA GLY A 473 -15.18 -5.94 1.49
C GLY A 473 -14.01 -5.06 1.06
N HIS A 474 -12.84 -5.26 1.69
CA HIS A 474 -11.70 -4.34 1.54
C HIS A 474 -11.11 -4.30 0.13
N ASP A 475 -10.90 -3.12 -0.44
CA ASP A 475 -10.41 -2.95 -1.80
C ASP A 475 -11.20 -3.76 -2.82
N PHE A 476 -12.53 -3.80 -2.69
CA PHE A 476 -13.38 -4.62 -3.54
C PHE A 476 -13.17 -4.37 -5.04
N CYS A 477 -12.78 -3.14 -5.42
CA CYS A 477 -12.43 -2.77 -6.78
C CYS A 477 -11.23 -3.54 -7.35
N THR A 478 -10.32 -4.05 -6.53
CA THR A 478 -9.14 -4.80 -7.01
C THR A 478 -9.46 -6.27 -7.32
N MET A 479 -10.61 -6.77 -6.83
CA MET A 479 -10.95 -8.18 -6.87
C MET A 479 -11.92 -8.53 -8.00
N TRP A 480 -11.47 -9.38 -8.93
CA TRP A 480 -12.21 -9.80 -10.13
C TRP A 480 -13.58 -10.47 -9.88
N PHE A 481 -13.84 -10.97 -8.65
CA PHE A 481 -15.10 -11.61 -8.28
C PHE A 481 -16.17 -10.65 -7.72
N ASN A 482 -15.88 -9.34 -7.68
CA ASN A 482 -16.80 -8.31 -7.19
C ASN A 482 -17.53 -7.57 -8.31
N GLU A 483 -17.65 -8.16 -9.49
CA GLU A 483 -18.52 -7.59 -10.53
C GLU A 483 -20.01 -7.75 -10.16
N PRO A 484 -20.87 -6.79 -10.56
CA PRO A 484 -20.56 -5.55 -11.30
C PRO A 484 -20.00 -4.39 -10.45
N GLU A 485 -20.10 -4.46 -9.12
CA GLU A 485 -19.81 -3.38 -8.18
C GLU A 485 -18.41 -2.79 -8.35
N ARG A 486 -17.42 -3.65 -8.62
CA ARG A 486 -16.05 -3.25 -8.97
C ARG A 486 -15.98 -2.30 -10.15
N THR A 487 -16.64 -2.63 -11.26
CA THR A 487 -16.66 -1.79 -12.47
C THR A 487 -17.46 -0.52 -12.23
N GLU A 488 -18.56 -0.60 -11.50
CA GLU A 488 -19.40 0.55 -11.17
C GLU A 488 -18.65 1.58 -10.31
N ALA A 489 -17.90 1.12 -9.31
CA ALA A 489 -17.10 1.98 -8.46
C ALA A 489 -15.98 2.68 -9.25
N VAL A 490 -15.28 1.98 -10.15
CA VAL A 490 -14.27 2.64 -11.01
C VAL A 490 -14.91 3.67 -11.93
N LYS A 491 -16.08 3.39 -12.51
CA LYS A 491 -16.80 4.38 -13.33
C LYS A 491 -17.23 5.59 -12.50
N PHE A 492 -17.61 5.39 -11.24
CA PHE A 492 -17.92 6.50 -10.33
C PHE A 492 -16.68 7.35 -10.04
N ILE A 493 -15.52 6.73 -9.77
CA ILE A 493 -14.24 7.44 -9.60
C ILE A 493 -13.90 8.24 -10.85
N ALA A 494 -14.05 7.64 -12.04
CA ALA A 494 -13.80 8.31 -13.31
C ALA A 494 -14.67 9.56 -13.50
N ARG A 495 -15.99 9.45 -13.29
CA ARG A 495 -16.91 10.59 -13.38
C ARG A 495 -16.58 11.68 -12.37
N TRP A 496 -16.24 11.29 -11.14
CA TRP A 496 -15.79 12.25 -10.13
C TRP A 496 -14.53 12.98 -10.62
N ILE A 497 -13.50 12.28 -11.12
CA ILE A 497 -12.29 12.90 -11.68
C ILE A 497 -12.65 13.86 -12.83
N ASP A 498 -13.59 13.49 -13.69
CA ASP A 498 -14.06 14.32 -14.80
C ASP A 498 -14.91 15.53 -14.38
N GLU A 499 -15.21 15.67 -13.08
CA GLU A 499 -16.11 16.72 -12.54
C GLU A 499 -17.52 16.64 -13.12
N GLU A 500 -17.93 15.45 -13.56
CA GLU A 500 -19.30 15.20 -13.97
C GLU A 500 -20.21 15.24 -12.74
N GLN A 501 -21.21 16.11 -12.76
CA GLN A 501 -22.21 16.18 -11.69
C GLN A 501 -23.13 14.96 -11.76
N ASP A 502 -23.00 14.04 -10.81
CA ASP A 502 -23.99 12.98 -10.61
C ASP A 502 -25.29 13.63 -10.07
N GLN A 503 -26.39 13.52 -10.82
CA GLN A 503 -27.69 14.13 -10.44
C GLN A 503 -28.30 13.57 -9.15
N GLU A 504 -27.80 12.41 -8.67
CA GLU A 504 -28.31 11.70 -7.49
C GLU A 504 -27.69 12.15 -6.15
N ASP A 505 -26.56 12.86 -6.16
CA ASP A 505 -25.80 13.23 -4.95
C ASP A 505 -26.07 14.66 -4.44
N ARG A 506 -27.21 15.27 -4.81
CA ARG A 506 -27.62 16.48 -4.09
C ARG A 506 -27.85 16.13 -2.62
N PRO A 507 -27.24 16.86 -1.66
CA PRO A 507 -27.69 16.75 -0.28
C PRO A 507 -29.19 17.03 -0.28
N VAL A 508 -29.97 16.08 0.25
CA VAL A 508 -31.36 16.34 0.59
C VAL A 508 -31.31 17.54 1.52
N GLN A 509 -31.64 18.72 1.00
CA GLN A 509 -31.95 19.86 1.84
C GLN A 509 -33.10 19.38 2.73
N GLU A 510 -32.83 19.18 4.01
CA GLU A 510 -33.88 19.03 5.01
C GLU A 510 -34.76 20.27 4.90
N GLY A 511 -35.88 20.10 4.22
CA GLY A 511 -36.90 21.12 4.09
C GLY A 511 -37.43 21.42 5.49
N ALA A 512 -37.15 22.61 5.97
CA ALA A 512 -37.89 23.19 7.08
C ALA A 512 -39.36 23.32 6.68
N HIS A 513 -40.20 22.47 7.27
CA HIS A 513 -41.64 22.66 7.37
C HIS A 513 -42.10 22.34 8.78
#